data_AF-A0A4U6LRH7-F1
#
_entry.id   AF-A0A4U6LRH7-F1
#
_cell.length_a   1.000
_cell.length_b   1.000
_cell.length_c   1.000
_cell.angle_alpha   90.00
_cell.angle_beta   90.00
_cell.angle_gamma   90.00
#
_symmetry.space_group_name_H-M   'P 1'
#
loop_
_entity.id
_entity.type
_entity.pdbx_description
1 polymer ?
#
loop_
_entity_poly.entity_id
_entity_poly.type
_entity_poly.pdbx_seq_one_letter_code
_entity_poly.pdbx_strand_id
1 'polypeptide(L)' 'GDNKHVAKHFAALSTNGKAVGEFGIDTANMFEFWDWVGGRYSLWSAIGLSIILSVGFDNFVELLSGAHAMDKHFSTTPA' A
#
# COMPACT_ATOMS: atom_id res chain seq x y z
N GLY A 1 25.26 -8.48 -8.08
CA GLY A 1 24.85 -7.09 -8.34
C GLY A 1 25.24 -6.24 -7.17
N ASP A 2 25.52 -4.96 -7.38
CA ASP A 2 25.90 -4.03 -6.30
C ASP A 2 24.67 -3.66 -5.45
N ASN A 3 24.79 -3.79 -4.12
CA ASN A 3 23.74 -3.44 -3.15
C ASN A 3 23.25 -2.00 -3.31
N LYS A 4 24.10 -1.09 -3.83
CA LYS A 4 23.70 0.30 -4.13
C LYS A 4 22.58 0.41 -5.17
N HIS A 5 22.43 -0.57 -6.06
CA HIS A 5 21.34 -0.60 -7.04
C HIS A 5 20.05 -1.17 -6.45
N VAL A 6 20.13 -2.13 -5.53
CA VAL A 6 18.94 -2.70 -4.87
C VAL A 6 18.14 -1.60 -4.16
N ALA A 7 18.84 -0.72 -3.44
CA ALA A 7 18.23 0.43 -2.74
C ALA A 7 17.57 1.49 -3.65
N LYS A 8 17.78 1.46 -4.97
CA LYS A 8 17.19 2.45 -5.90
C LYS A 8 16.11 1.88 -6.81
N HIS A 9 16.09 0.57 -6.99
CA HIS A 9 15.21 -0.10 -7.94
C HIS A 9 14.17 -1.00 -7.26
N PHE A 10 14.24 -1.19 -5.95
CA PHE A 10 13.32 -2.03 -5.20
C PHE A 10 12.66 -1.24 -4.06
N ALA A 11 11.35 -1.47 -3.92
CA ALA A 11 10.53 -1.06 -2.80
C ALA A 11 9.83 -2.29 -2.23
N ALA A 12 9.55 -2.28 -0.93
CA ALA A 12 8.89 -3.38 -0.24
C ALA A 12 7.53 -2.96 0.31
N LEU A 13 6.58 -3.89 0.27
CA LEU A 13 5.26 -3.77 0.87
C LEU A 13 5.12 -4.86 1.93
N SER A 14 5.27 -4.51 3.20
CA SER A 14 5.42 -5.51 4.27
C SER A 14 5.12 -4.93 5.65
N THR A 15 4.88 -5.80 6.63
CA THR A 15 4.84 -5.47 8.07
C THR A 15 6.15 -5.87 8.78
N ASN A 16 7.04 -6.61 8.10
CA ASN A 16 8.24 -7.19 8.69
C ASN A 16 9.51 -6.48 8.19
N GLY A 17 9.87 -5.38 8.86
CA GLY A 17 11.06 -4.59 8.50
C GLY A 17 12.38 -5.35 8.62
N LYS A 18 12.46 -6.34 9.52
CA LYS A 18 13.66 -7.17 9.67
C LYS A 18 13.92 -8.00 8.41
N ALA A 19 12.90 -8.71 7.92
CA ALA A 19 13.01 -9.52 6.70
C ALA A 19 13.30 -8.65 5.46
N VAL A 20 12.74 -7.44 5.39
CA VAL A 20 13.02 -6.48 4.30
C VAL A 20 14.48 -6.03 4.31
N GLY A 21 15.02 -5.69 5.49
CA GLY A 21 16.42 -5.34 5.65
C GLY A 21 17.37 -6.51 5.35
N GLU A 22 17.03 -7.72 5.79
CA GLU A 22 17.78 -8.95 5.47
C GLU A 22 17.80 -9.25 3.96
N PHE A 23 16.74 -8.91 3.23
CA PHE A 23 16.67 -9.00 1.78
C PHE A 23 17.55 -7.92 1.07
N GLY A 24 17.97 -6.88 1.79
CA GLY A 24 18.82 -5.81 1.27
C GLY A 24 18.07 -4.60 0.70
N ILE A 25 16.77 -4.49 0.95
CA ILE A 25 15.99 -3.28 0.64
C ILE A 25 16.15 -2.27 1.78
N ASP A 26 16.39 -1.01 1.43
CA ASP A 26 16.40 0.09 2.40
C ASP A 26 15.01 0.22 3.02
N THR A 27 14.91 0.24 4.35
CA THR A 27 13.63 0.37 5.06
C THR A 27 12.97 1.73 4.80
N ALA A 28 13.70 2.73 4.33
CA ALA A 28 13.11 3.98 3.82
C ALA A 28 12.25 3.76 2.54
N ASN A 29 12.49 2.68 1.81
CA ASN A 29 11.69 2.26 0.65
C ASN A 29 10.68 1.15 1.00
N MET A 30 10.42 0.94 2.29
CA MET A 30 9.39 0.04 2.76
C MET A 30 8.12 0.83 3.07
N PHE A 31 7.01 0.37 2.50
CA PHE A 31 5.68 0.91 2.78
C PHE A 31 4.92 -0.12 3.61
N GLU A 32 4.57 0.28 4.83
CA GLU A 32 3.94 -0.59 5.80
C GLU A 32 2.44 -0.72 5.58
N PHE A 33 1.90 -1.88 5.94
CA PHE A 33 0.46 -2.10 6.14
C PHE A 33 0.25 -2.89 7.43
N TRP A 34 -1.00 -3.17 7.82
CA TRP A 34 -1.31 -3.76 9.13
C TRP A 34 -1.98 -5.11 9.01
N ASP A 35 -1.94 -5.89 10.09
CA ASP A 35 -2.51 -7.24 10.19
C ASP A 35 -4.04 -7.27 10.03
N TRP A 36 -4.73 -6.20 10.43
CA TRP A 36 -6.17 -6.04 10.23
C TRP A 36 -6.56 -5.76 8.77
N VAL A 37 -5.59 -5.50 7.88
CA VAL A 37 -5.80 -5.39 6.43
C VAL A 37 -5.75 -6.79 5.82
N GLY A 38 -6.91 -7.44 5.72
CA GLY A 38 -7.01 -8.76 5.07
C GLY A 38 -6.57 -8.72 3.61
N GLY A 39 -5.83 -9.73 3.14
CA GLY A 39 -5.19 -9.71 1.82
C GLY A 39 -6.12 -9.38 0.65
N ARG A 40 -7.37 -9.90 0.64
CA ARG A 40 -8.37 -9.62 -0.40
C ARG A 40 -9.01 -8.22 -0.33
N TYR A 41 -8.78 -7.49 0.77
CA TYR A 41 -9.25 -6.12 0.99
C TYR A 41 -8.09 -5.11 1.03
N SER A 42 -6.89 -5.53 0.63
CA SER A 42 -5.66 -4.77 0.84
C SER A 42 -5.39 -3.67 -0.19
N LEU A 43 -6.15 -3.63 -1.29
CA LEU A 43 -5.98 -2.67 -2.39
C LEU A 43 -5.86 -1.22 -1.91
N TRP A 44 -6.65 -0.85 -0.91
CA TRP A 44 -6.75 0.52 -0.39
C TRP A 44 -5.57 0.91 0.53
N SER A 45 -4.67 -0.01 0.84
CA SER A 45 -3.48 0.20 1.68
C SER A 45 -2.24 0.52 0.86
N ALA A 46 -1.04 0.42 1.47
CA ALA A 46 0.23 0.49 0.77
C ALA A 46 0.31 -0.47 -0.43
N ILE A 47 -0.40 -1.62 -0.39
CA ILE A 47 -0.47 -2.57 -1.51
C ILE A 47 -0.96 -1.92 -2.82
N GLY A 48 -1.75 -0.85 -2.73
CA GLY A 48 -2.18 -0.03 -3.86
C GLY A 48 -1.08 0.81 -4.53
N LEU A 49 0.18 0.76 -4.07
CA LEU A 49 1.27 1.57 -4.62
C LEU A 49 1.43 1.44 -6.14
N SER A 50 1.25 0.24 -6.69
CA SER A 50 1.30 0.04 -8.15
C SER A 50 0.19 0.81 -8.89
N ILE A 51 -0.99 0.96 -8.27
CA ILE A 51 -2.10 1.76 -8.81
C ILE A 51 -1.73 3.24 -8.73
N ILE A 52 -1.24 3.71 -7.58
CA ILE A 52 -0.77 5.11 -7.39
C ILE A 52 0.25 5.50 -8.45
N LEU A 53 1.25 4.64 -8.71
CA LEU A 53 2.29 4.89 -9.71
C LEU A 53 1.76 4.89 -11.15
N SER A 54 0.65 4.19 -11.41
CA SER A 54 0.04 4.08 -12.74
C SER A 54 -0.89 5.27 -13.04
N VAL A 55 -1.75 5.65 -12.09
CA VAL A 55 -2.81 6.65 -12.32
C VAL A 55 -2.53 8.00 -11.66
N GLY A 56 -1.48 8.12 -10.86
CA GLY A 56 -1.17 9.32 -10.08
C GLY A 56 -1.86 9.35 -8.72
N PHE A 57 -1.27 10.09 -7.77
CA PHE A 57 -1.73 10.14 -6.39
C PHE A 57 -3.15 10.72 -6.25
N ASP A 58 -3.44 11.83 -6.94
CA ASP A 58 -4.75 12.49 -6.85
C ASP A 58 -5.90 11.57 -7.29
N ASN A 59 -5.71 10.82 -8.38
CA ASN A 59 -6.70 9.85 -8.84
C ASN A 59 -6.89 8.69 -7.86
N PHE A 60 -5.83 8.29 -7.14
CA PHE A 60 -5.96 7.28 -6.08
C PHE A 60 -6.72 7.83 -4.87
N VAL A 61 -6.55 9.11 -4.52
CA VAL A 61 -7.35 9.77 -3.47
C VAL A 61 -8.82 9.82 -3.84
N GLU A 62 -9.17 10.08 -5.10
CA GLU A 62 -10.56 10.02 -5.59
C GLU A 62 -11.13 8.60 -5.48
N LEU A 63 -10.34 7.57 -5.83
CA LEU A 63 -10.73 6.17 -5.66
C LEU A 63 -11.03 5.83 -4.18
N LEU A 64 -10.15 6.23 -3.26
CA LEU A 64 -10.36 6.04 -1.82
C LEU A 64 -11.60 6.79 -1.31
N SER A 65 -11.83 8.00 -1.81
CA SER A 65 -12.98 8.82 -1.43
C SER A 65 -14.30 8.17 -1.87
N GLY A 66 -14.33 7.57 -3.06
CA GLY A 66 -15.47 6.79 -3.54
C GLY A 66 -15.76 5.56 -2.67
N ALA A 67 -14.74 4.81 -2.29
CA ALA A 67 -14.88 3.67 -1.38
C ALA A 67 -15.45 4.11 -0.02
N HIS A 68 -14.90 5.15 0.58
CA HIS A 68 -15.38 5.70 1.86
C HIS A 68 -16.83 6.20 1.80
N ALA A 69 -17.24 6.81 0.67
CA ALA A 69 -18.62 7.21 0.48
C ALA A 69 -19.57 6.00 0.49
N MET A 70 -19.17 4.88 -0.14
CA MET A 70 -19.94 3.64 -0.12
C MET A 70 -19.93 2.98 1.26
N ASP A 71 -18.82 2.98 1.98
CA ASP A 71 -18.73 2.48 3.36
C ASP A 71 -19.71 3.21 4.28
N LYS A 72 -19.78 4.54 4.15
CA LYS A 72 -20.78 5.36 4.86
C LYS A 72 -22.20 4.97 4.47
N HIS A 73 -22.48 4.89 3.17
CA HIS A 73 -23.81 4.50 2.69
C HIS A 73 -24.24 3.15 3.26
N PHE A 74 -23.36 2.14 3.20
CA PHE A 74 -23.63 0.82 3.76
C PHE A 74 -23.88 0.86 5.27
N SER A 75 -23.10 1.63 6.01
CA SER A 75 -23.22 1.69 7.47
C SER A 75 -24.43 2.49 7.97
N THR A 76 -24.93 3.46 7.20
CA THR A 76 -25.94 4.42 7.70
C THR A 76 -27.28 4.31 7.00
N THR A 77 -27.38 3.59 5.88
CA THR A 77 -28.66 3.47 5.15
C THR A 77 -29.55 2.43 5.85
N PRO A 78 -30.80 2.79 6.20
CA PRO A 78 -31.75 1.83 6.75
C PRO A 78 -31.99 0.65 5.81
N ALA A 79 -32.25 -0.53 6.39
CA ALA A 79 -32.58 -1.74 5.65
C ALA A 79 -33.97 -1.69 5.01
#